data_AF-A0A1E7RJ97-F1
#
_entry.id   AF-A0A1E7RJ97-F1
#
_cell.length_a   1.000
_cell.length_b   1.000
_cell.length_c   1.000
_cell.angle_alpha   90.00
_cell.angle_beta   90.00
_cell.angle_gamma   90.00
#
_symmetry.space_group_name_H-M   'P 1'
#
loop_
_entity.id
_entity.type
_entity.pdbx_description
1 polymer ?
#
loop_
_entity_poly.entity_id
_entity_poly.type
_entity_poly.pdbx_seq_one_letter_code
_entity_poly.pdbx_strand_id
1 'polypeptide(L)' 'MNLEGILYAVNRRVAIKVELSPVVLYQFRLAAWRLNQNPSLLLRQMISSYISMADNPKSIDLSVTTGP' A
#
# COMPACT_ATOMS: atom_id res chain seq x y z
N MET A 1 -7.55 25.71 -14.96
CA MET A 1 -7.69 24.25 -14.72
C MET A 1 -9.10 23.86 -15.12
N ASN A 2 -9.25 22.92 -16.06
CA ASN A 2 -10.54 22.59 -16.67
C ASN A 2 -11.29 21.56 -15.81
N LEU A 3 -12.56 21.83 -15.47
CA LEU A 3 -13.40 21.00 -14.61
C LEU A 3 -13.57 19.56 -15.15
N GLU A 4 -13.53 19.40 -16.47
CA GLU A 4 -13.61 18.09 -17.11
C GLU A 4 -12.40 17.19 -16.82
N GLY A 5 -11.20 17.76 -16.70
CA GLY A 5 -9.99 17.00 -16.34
C GLY A 5 -10.06 16.44 -14.91
N ILE A 6 -10.72 17.17 -14.00
CA ILE A 6 -10.94 16.74 -12.62
C ILE A 6 -12.01 15.63 -12.58
N LEU A 7 -13.11 15.78 -13.32
CA LEU A 7 -14.17 14.76 -13.40
C LEU A 7 -13.65 13.44 -14.01
N TYR A 8 -12.84 13.52 -15.06
CA TYR A 8 -12.25 12.34 -15.68
C TYR A 8 -11.29 11.59 -14.73
N ALA A 9 -10.53 12.32 -13.90
CA ALA A 9 -9.66 11.74 -12.88
C ALA A 9 -10.45 11.07 -11.73
N VAL A 10 -11.60 11.65 -11.34
CA VAL A 10 -12.46 11.09 -10.29
C VAL A 10 -13.13 9.79 -10.75
N ASN A 11 -13.52 9.69 -12.03
CA ASN A 11 -14.17 8.49 -12.60
C ASN A 11 -13.22 7.28 -12.82
N ARG A 12 -11.91 7.43 -12.65
CA ARG A 12 -10.93 6.33 -12.79
C ARG A 12 -10.68 5.53 -11.51
N ARG A 13 -11.40 5.81 -10.42
CA ARG A 13 -11.20 5.12 -9.15
C ARG A 13 -11.71 3.67 -9.22
N VAL A 14 -10.82 2.74 -9.52
CA VAL A 14 -11.08 1.30 -9.42
C VAL A 14 -10.96 0.90 -7.95
N ALA A 15 -12.01 0.30 -7.40
CA ALA A 15 -12.00 -0.27 -6.07
C ALA A 15 -11.50 -1.72 -6.14
N ILE A 16 -10.29 -1.97 -5.61
CA ILE A 16 -9.70 -3.30 -5.54
C ILE A 16 -9.90 -3.83 -4.11
N LYS A 17 -10.49 -5.02 -3.98
CA LYS A 17 -10.56 -5.75 -2.72
C LYS A 17 -9.32 -6.62 -2.60
N VAL A 18 -8.54 -6.42 -1.54
CA VAL A 18 -7.37 -7.23 -1.22
C VAL A 18 -7.67 -8.01 0.03
N GLU A 19 -7.70 -9.33 -0.09
CA GLU A 19 -7.84 -10.23 1.04
C GLU A 19 -6.48 -10.44 1.69
N LEU A 20 -6.43 -10.23 3.01
CA LEU A 20 -5.24 -10.42 3.83
C LEU A 20 -5.56 -11.43 4.92
N SER A 21 -4.58 -12.25 5.30
CA SER A 21 -4.75 -13.11 6.47
C SER A 21 -5.00 -12.26 7.72
N PRO A 22 -5.72 -12.78 8.73
CA PRO A 22 -6.08 -11.99 9.92
C PRO A 22 -4.89 -11.36 10.64
N VAL A 23 -3.77 -12.10 10.71
CA VAL A 23 -2.52 -11.63 11.36
C VAL A 23 -1.92 -10.46 10.58
N VAL A 24 -1.81 -10.57 9.26
CA VAL A 24 -1.26 -9.51 8.41
C VAL A 24 -2.16 -8.28 8.45
N LEU A 25 -3.49 -8.47 8.39
CA LEU A 25 -4.46 -7.39 8.51
C LEU A 25 -4.32 -6.62 9.83
N TYR A 26 -4.12 -7.33 10.94
CA TYR A 26 -3.90 -6.70 12.25
C TYR A 26 -2.64 -5.83 12.26
N GLN A 27 -1.51 -6.38 11.83
CA GLN A 27 -0.24 -5.64 11.79
C GLN A 27 -0.35 -4.40 10.88
N PHE A 28 -1.04 -4.56 9.76
CA PHE A 28 -1.27 -3.49 8.81
C PHE A 28 -2.09 -2.34 9.41
N ARG A 29 -3.18 -2.67 10.11
CA ARG A 29 -4.02 -1.68 10.81
C ARG A 29 -3.25 -0.98 11.93
N LEU A 30 -2.44 -1.73 12.68
CA LEU A 30 -1.60 -1.17 13.75
C LEU A 30 -0.56 -0.19 13.21
N ALA A 31 0.10 -0.52 12.10
CA ALA A 31 1.05 0.37 11.44
C ALA A 31 0.36 1.64 10.92
N ALA A 32 -0.79 1.50 10.24
CA ALA A 32 -1.57 2.63 9.77
C ALA A 32 -2.00 3.56 10.91
N TRP A 33 -2.42 3.00 12.05
CA TRP A 33 -2.76 3.76 13.25
C TRP A 33 -1.55 4.54 13.81
N ARG A 34 -0.39 3.89 13.94
CA ARG A 34 0.85 4.55 14.42
C ARG A 34 1.29 5.72 13.54
N LEU A 35 1.05 5.62 12.24
CA LEU A 35 1.40 6.64 11.27
C LEU A 35 0.30 7.69 11.07
N ASN A 36 -0.83 7.58 11.77
CA ASN A 36 -2.03 8.40 11.56
C ASN A 36 -2.47 8.44 10.08
N GLN A 37 -2.44 7.28 9.42
CA GLN A 37 -2.75 7.13 8.00
C GLN A 37 -3.94 6.19 7.78
N ASN A 38 -4.60 6.36 6.64
CA ASN A 38 -5.63 5.43 6.19
C ASN A 38 -4.97 4.10 5.76
N PRO A 39 -5.46 2.92 6.22
CA PRO A 39 -4.91 1.63 5.81
C PRO A 39 -4.85 1.43 4.28
N SER A 40 -5.85 1.87 3.53
CA SER A 40 -5.81 1.77 2.07
C SER A 40 -4.72 2.65 1.43
N LEU A 41 -4.37 3.78 2.06
CA LEU A 41 -3.27 4.63 1.61
C LEU A 41 -1.92 3.96 1.87
N LEU A 42 -1.74 3.43 3.07
CA LEU A 42 -0.52 2.69 3.43
C LEU A 42 -0.33 1.47 2.51
N LEU A 43 -1.42 0.77 2.16
CA LEU A 43 -1.35 -0.43 1.32
C LEU A 43 -0.91 -0.06 -0.11
N ARG A 44 -1.45 1.04 -0.62
CA ARG A 44 -1.04 1.60 -1.91
C ARG A 44 0.44 1.98 -1.92
N GLN A 45 0.94 2.62 -0.87
CA GLN A 45 2.35 2.99 -0.76
C GLN A 45 3.25 1.76 -0.76
N MET A 46 2.91 0.73 0.04
CA MET A 46 3.66 -0.52 0.07
C MET A 46 3.72 -1.21 -1.30
N ILE A 47 2.58 -1.31 -2.00
CA ILE A 47 2.52 -1.90 -3.36
C ILE A 47 3.38 -1.08 -4.33
N SER A 48 3.28 0.25 -4.28
CA SER A 48 4.07 1.13 -5.14
C SER A 48 5.57 0.96 -4.92
N SER A 49 6.01 0.87 -3.65
CA SER A 49 7.41 0.61 -3.31
C SER A 49 7.85 -0.76 -3.82
N TYR A 50 7.02 -1.79 -3.63
CA TYR A 50 7.32 -3.14 -4.11
C TYR A 50 7.49 -3.20 -5.63
N ILE A 51 6.60 -2.57 -6.40
CA ILE A 51 6.71 -2.50 -7.87
C ILE A 51 8.01 -1.78 -8.27
N SER A 52 8.27 -0.61 -7.67
CA SER A 52 9.50 0.14 -7.92
C SER A 52 10.77 -0.67 -7.60
N MET A 53 10.70 -1.57 -6.64
CA MET A 53 11.79 -2.46 -6.25
C MET A 53 11.90 -3.68 -7.18
N ALA A 54 10.78 -4.22 -7.66
CA ALA A 54 10.77 -5.28 -8.67
C ALA A 54 11.40 -4.80 -9.99
N ASP A 55 11.18 -3.53 -10.36
CA ASP A 55 11.79 -2.91 -11.54
C ASP A 55 13.30 -2.63 -11.35
N ASN A 56 13.80 -2.61 -10.10
CA ASN A 56 15.22 -2.43 -9.78
C ASN A 56 15.65 -3.29 -8.56
N PRO A 57 15.95 -4.59 -8.76
CA PRO A 57 16.06 -5.59 -7.69
C PRO A 57 17.29 -5.47 -6.77
N LYS A 58 18.05 -4.37 -6.80
CA LYS A 58 19.39 -4.28 -6.19
C LYS A 58 19.46 -3.99 -4.68
N SER A 59 18.40 -4.02 -3.88
CA SER A 59 18.52 -3.44 -2.51
C SER A 59 17.64 -3.97 -1.37
N ILE A 60 17.16 -5.22 -1.38
CA ILE A 60 16.51 -5.72 -0.16
C ILE A 60 16.83 -7.18 0.15
N ASP A 61 17.72 -7.38 1.12
CA ASP A 61 17.70 -8.56 1.98
C ASP A 61 16.55 -8.41 2.98
N LEU A 62 15.36 -8.90 2.61
CA LEU A 62 14.27 -9.07 3.57
C LEU A 62 14.53 -10.36 4.37
N SER A 63 15.34 -10.27 5.42
CA SER A 63 15.40 -11.32 6.44
C SER A 63 14.22 -11.17 7.39
N VAL A 64 13.18 -11.99 7.21
CA VAL A 64 12.08 -12.15 8.18
C VAL A 64 12.61 -12.99 9.34
N THR A 65 13.13 -12.33 10.38
CA THR A 65 13.48 -13.01 11.62
C THR A 65 12.28 -13.05 12.55
N THR A 66 11.87 -14.25 12.97
CA THR A 66 11.09 -14.40 14.20
C THR A 66 12.04 -14.15 15.36
N GLY A 67 11.73 -13.17 16.22
CA GLY A 67 12.48 -12.97 17.46
C GLY A 67 12.37 -14.19 18.39
N PRO A 68 13.30 -14.35 19.35
CA PRO A 68 13.16 -15.34 20.42
C PRO A 68 11.89 -15.12 21.25
#